data_AF-A0A6V7K3B7-F1
#
_entry.id   AF-A0A6V7K3B7-F1
#
_cell.length_a   1.000
_cell.length_b   1.000
_cell.length_c   1.000
_cell.angle_alpha   90.00
_cell.angle_beta   90.00
_cell.angle_gamma   90.00
#
_symmetry.space_group_name_H-M   'P 1'
#
loop_
_entity.id
_entity.type
_entity.pdbx_description
1 polymer ?
#
loop_
_entity_poly.entity_id
_entity_poly.type
_entity_poly.pdbx_seq_one_letter_code
_entity_poly.pdbx_strand_id
1 'polypeptide(L)' 'GLEIEEYGRKETSLSLRDILPINPKAYDKHRAPKFAGQPTVVYFHVTVLSIDSINEESM' A
#
# COMPACT_ATOMS: atom_id res chain seq x y z
N GLY A 1 -36.56 -16.20 15.53
CA GLY A 1 -36.34 -14.75 15.62
C GLY A 1 -35.00 -14.48 15.00
N LEU A 2 -34.93 -13.57 14.04
CA LEU A 2 -33.68 -13.22 13.36
C LEU A 2 -32.78 -12.48 14.37
N GLU A 3 -31.80 -13.19 14.94
CA GLU A 3 -30.72 -12.58 15.69
C GLU A 3 -29.74 -11.94 14.70
N ILE A 4 -29.94 -10.64 14.55
CA ILE A 4 -29.01 -9.59 14.13
C ILE A 4 -27.57 -10.09 14.07
N GLU A 5 -27.10 -10.42 12.86
CA GLU A 5 -25.67 -10.68 12.61
C GLU A 5 -24.88 -9.40 12.92
N GLU A 6 -23.89 -9.51 13.81
CA GLU A 6 -23.02 -8.43 14.25
C GLU A 6 -22.38 -7.70 13.06
N TYR A 7 -22.86 -6.47 12.80
CA TYR A 7 -22.18 -5.50 11.96
C TYR A 7 -20.94 -4.97 12.70
N GLY A 8 -19.89 -5.78 12.74
CA GLY A 8 -18.67 -5.46 13.46
C GLY A 8 -17.55 -6.43 13.16
N ARG A 9 -17.23 -6.63 11.88
CA ARG A 9 -15.98 -7.31 11.52
C ARG A 9 -14.85 -6.57 12.23
N LYS A 10 -14.24 -7.19 13.24
CA LYS A 10 -13.00 -6.69 13.85
C LYS A 10 -11.98 -6.55 12.74
N GLU A 11 -11.81 -5.34 12.23
CA GLU A 11 -10.74 -4.95 11.32
C GLU A 11 -9.42 -5.17 12.07
N THR A 12 -8.80 -6.33 11.88
CA THR A 12 -7.46 -6.60 12.40
C THR A 12 -6.47 -5.87 11.50
N SER A 13 -5.61 -5.04 12.08
CA SER A 13 -4.53 -4.39 11.34
C SER A 13 -3.72 -5.43 10.57
N LEU A 14 -3.44 -5.17 9.30
CA LEU A 14 -2.52 -5.99 8.51
C LEU A 14 -1.15 -6.03 9.21
N SER A 15 -0.67 -7.24 9.47
CA SER A 15 0.69 -7.54 9.89
C SER A 15 1.56 -7.85 8.68
N LEU A 16 2.89 -7.77 8.83
CA LEU A 16 3.81 -8.14 7.76
C LEU A 16 3.63 -9.59 7.27
N ARG A 17 3.12 -10.48 8.12
CA ARG A 17 2.86 -11.88 7.75
C ARG A 17 1.70 -12.01 6.76
N ASP A 18 0.81 -11.02 6.72
CA ASP A 18 -0.39 -11.05 5.87
C ASP A 18 -0.09 -10.66 4.42
N ILE A 19 1.07 -10.06 4.16
CA ILE A 19 1.47 -9.58 2.83
C ILE A 19 2.71 -10.27 2.25
N LEU A 20 3.44 -11.02 3.06
CA LEU A 20 4.61 -11.76 2.62
C LEU A 20 4.22 -13.18 2.15
N PRO A 21 5.03 -13.81 1.26
CA PRO A 21 4.86 -15.21 0.94
C PRO A 21 4.94 -16.09 2.19
N ILE A 22 4.19 -17.20 2.21
CA ILE A 22 4.19 -18.19 3.30
C ILE A 22 5.62 -18.62 3.68
N ASN A 23 6.51 -18.72 2.68
CA ASN A 23 7.94 -18.88 2.89
C ASN A 23 8.66 -17.51 2.75
N PRO A 24 9.14 -16.90 3.85
CA PRO A 24 9.82 -15.60 3.79
C PRO A 24 11.10 -15.60 2.94
N LYS A 25 11.78 -16.75 2.81
CA LYS A 25 12.99 -16.89 1.98
C LYS A 25 12.70 -16.83 0.48
N ALA A 26 11.44 -17.00 0.09
CA ALA A 26 11.02 -16.92 -1.31
C ALA A 26 10.74 -15.48 -1.77
N TYR A 27 10.75 -14.50 -0.87
CA TYR A 27 10.57 -13.11 -1.22
C TYR A 27 11.85 -12.52 -1.82
N ASP A 28 11.81 -12.20 -3.11
CA ASP A 28 12.87 -11.47 -3.80
C ASP A 28 12.58 -9.96 -3.76
N LYS A 29 13.26 -9.24 -2.87
CA LYS A 29 13.13 -7.79 -2.72
C LYS A 29 13.64 -6.97 -3.91
N HIS A 30 14.41 -7.58 -4.82
CA HIS A 30 14.96 -6.91 -6.01
C HIS A 30 14.04 -7.07 -7.23
N ARG A 31 13.00 -7.88 -7.13
CA ARG A 31 12.02 -8.09 -8.20
C ARG A 31 10.76 -7.26 -7.95
N ALA A 32 10.43 -6.39 -8.90
CA ALA A 32 9.18 -5.64 -8.85
C ALA A 32 7.95 -6.59 -8.82
N PRO A 33 6.90 -6.24 -8.05
CA PRO A 33 5.65 -6.99 -8.06
C PRO A 33 5.04 -7.00 -9.47
N LYS A 34 4.76 -8.18 -10.03
CA LYS A 34 4.07 -8.32 -11.31
C LYS A 34 2.76 -9.06 -11.12
N PHE A 35 1.68 -8.51 -11.65
CA PHE A 35 0.39 -9.17 -11.71
C PHE A 35 0.11 -9.58 -13.17
N ALA A 36 -0.04 -10.88 -13.44
CA ALA A 36 -0.36 -11.42 -14.77
C ALA A 36 0.55 -10.92 -15.93
N GLY A 37 1.84 -10.67 -15.65
CA GLY A 37 2.80 -10.17 -16.65
C GLY A 37 2.63 -8.70 -17.03
N GLN A 38 1.65 -8.00 -16.45
CA GLN A 38 1.44 -6.59 -16.68
C GLN A 38 2.52 -5.74 -15.97
N PRO A 39 2.79 -4.52 -16.47
CA PRO A 39 3.62 -3.56 -15.75
C PRO A 39 3.08 -3.28 -14.35
N THR A 40 3.98 -3.05 -13.39
CA THR A 40 3.60 -2.63 -12.04
C THR A 40 3.01 -1.22 -12.12
N VAL A 41 1.76 -1.06 -11.64
CA VAL A 41 1.13 0.25 -11.51
C VAL A 41 1.44 0.81 -10.12
N VAL A 42 1.97 2.03 -10.08
CA VAL A 42 2.33 2.72 -8.83
C VAL A 42 1.48 3.97 -8.70
N TYR A 43 0.65 4.01 -7.66
CA TYR A 43 -0.07 5.22 -7.27
C TYR A 43 0.76 5.96 -6.23
N PHE A 44 0.91 7.27 -6.41
CA PHE A 44 1.57 8.12 -5.45
C PHE A 44 0.64 9.27 -5.05
N HIS A 45 0.74 9.66 -3.79
CA HIS A 45 0.08 10.83 -3.24
C HIS A 45 1.17 11.74 -2.67
N VAL A 46 1.18 13.00 -3.09
CA VAL A 46 2.11 13.99 -2.57
C VAL A 46 1.34 14.90 -1.62
N THR A 47 1.79 14.93 -0.37
CA THR A 47 1.36 15.94 0.60
C THR A 47 2.48 16.93 0.78
N VAL A 48 2.25 18.20 0.46
CA VAL A 48 3.19 19.27 0.74
C VAL A 48 2.92 19.79 2.14
N LEU A 49 3.90 19.65 3.04
CA LEU A 49 3.78 20.12 4.42
C LEU A 49 4.12 21.61 4.54
N SER A 50 5.18 22.04 3.84
CA SER A 50 5.58 23.44 3.73
C SER A 50 6.39 23.66 2.45
N ILE A 51 6.41 24.91 1.98
CA ILE A 51 7.25 25.37 0.88
C ILE A 51 8.14 26.47 1.45
N ASP A 52 9.44 26.37 1.22
CA ASP A 52 10.43 27.31 1.76
C ASP A 52 10.50 28.61 0.94
N SER A 53 10.64 28.50 -0.37
CA SER A 53 10.64 29.64 -1.29
C SER A 53 10.14 29.26 -2.68
N ILE A 54 9.69 30.27 -3.43
CA ILE A 54 9.32 30.17 -4.85
C ILE A 54 10.18 31.19 -5.59
N ASN A 55 10.84 30.76 -6.66
CA ASN A 55 11.58 31.64 -7.56
C ASN A 55 10.93 31.65 -8.94
N GLU A 56 10.21 32.71 -9.27
CA GLU A 56 9.45 32.85 -10.52
C GLU A 56 10.35 33.09 -11.74
N GLU A 57 11.57 33.62 -11.56
CA GLU A 57 12.51 33.82 -12.68
C GLU A 57 13.12 32.50 -13.19
N SER A 58 12.93 31.41 -12.45
CA SER A 58 13.42 30.06 -12.78
C SER A 58 12.36 29.12 -13.35
N MET A 59 11.13 29.61 -13.50
CA MET A 59 10.05 28.88 -14.15
C MET A 59 10.22 28.83 -15.67
#